data_AF-A0A950XW67-F1
#
_entry.id   AF-A0A950XW67-F1
#
_cell.length_a   1.000
_cell.length_b   1.000
_cell.length_c   1.000
_cell.angle_alpha   90.00
_cell.angle_beta   90.00
_cell.angle_gamma   90.00
#
_symmetry.space_group_name_H-M   'P 1'
#
loop_
_entity.id
_entity.type
_entity.pdbx_description
1 polymer ?
#
loop_
_entity_poly.entity_id
_entity_poly.type
_entity_poly.pdbx_seq_one_letter_code
_entity_poly.pdbx_strand_id
1 'polypeptide(L)'
;MNRHLTTDELLDRLYGIGGGANNAHIDKCPECANRYLEFEKRRAETARNASISTASLATQRRAIYARIDSAPNAQTRWAPALAAGFLLAAGVFFYRPLTHIADRQQSAVHAEISDDQLFSEVYSIEDSAEPRAAAPIQGLFEATAPEPAEGSRN
;
A
#
# COMPACT_ATOMS: atom_id res chain seq x y z
N MET A 1 -21.28 -17.52 -26.29
CA MET A 1 -20.26 -17.02 -25.35
C MET A 1 -19.37 -16.06 -26.13
N ASN A 2 -19.79 -14.80 -26.27
CA ASN A 2 -19.22 -13.87 -27.27
C ASN A 2 -18.42 -12.73 -26.62
N ARG A 3 -18.03 -12.87 -25.35
CA ARG A 3 -17.22 -11.90 -24.64
C ARG A 3 -15.77 -12.36 -24.68
N HIS A 4 -14.88 -11.55 -25.25
CA HIS A 4 -13.43 -11.74 -25.18
C HIS A 4 -12.90 -11.38 -23.79
N LEU A 5 -11.76 -11.96 -23.41
CA LEU A 5 -11.08 -11.59 -22.18
C LEU A 5 -10.55 -10.15 -22.26
N THR A 6 -10.73 -9.41 -21.18
CA THR A 6 -10.13 -8.09 -21.03
C THR A 6 -8.61 -8.22 -20.90
N THR A 7 -7.89 -7.11 -21.09
CA THR A 7 -6.44 -7.09 -20.90
C THR A 7 -6.07 -7.49 -19.47
N ASP A 8 -6.82 -7.02 -18.48
CA ASP A 8 -6.57 -7.34 -17.08
C ASP A 8 -6.78 -8.82 -16.79
N GLU A 9 -7.85 -9.44 -17.31
CA GLU A 9 -8.11 -10.88 -17.16
C GLU A 9 -7.02 -11.75 -17.81
N LEU A 10 -6.45 -11.29 -18.93
CA LEU A 10 -5.31 -11.94 -19.58
C LEU A 10 -4.02 -11.79 -18.77
N LEU A 11 -3.80 -10.64 -18.13
CA LEU A 11 -2.65 -10.40 -17.25
C LEU A 11 -2.75 -11.18 -15.94
N ASP A 12 -3.93 -11.20 -15.32
CA ASP A 12 -4.20 -11.99 -14.12
C ASP A 12 -3.92 -13.45 -14.36
N ARG A 13 -4.31 -13.95 -15.54
CA ARG A 13 -3.93 -15.30 -15.97
C ARG A 13 -2.42 -15.45 -16.12
N LEU A 14 -1.75 -14.53 -16.82
CA LEU A 14 -0.30 -14.60 -17.06
C LEU A 14 0.50 -14.67 -15.75
N TYR A 15 0.02 -14.01 -14.70
CA TYR A 15 0.65 -14.00 -13.37
C TYR A 15 0.04 -15.00 -12.38
N GLY A 16 -0.99 -15.75 -12.76
CA GLY A 16 -1.67 -16.71 -11.89
C GLY A 16 -2.49 -16.07 -10.75
N ILE A 17 -2.89 -14.80 -10.91
CA ILE A 17 -3.62 -14.00 -9.92
C ILE A 17 -5.15 -14.22 -10.01
N GLY A 18 -5.65 -14.73 -11.14
CA GLY A 18 -7.07 -15.03 -11.36
C GLY A 18 -7.39 -16.54 -11.29
N GLY A 19 -8.48 -16.90 -10.60
CA GLY A 19 -8.97 -18.29 -10.54
C GLY A 19 -9.15 -18.91 -11.94
N GLY A 20 -8.81 -20.19 -12.09
CA GLY A 20 -8.63 -20.89 -13.37
C GLY A 20 -9.82 -20.97 -14.35
N ALA A 21 -10.93 -20.26 -14.08
CA ALA A 21 -12.10 -20.16 -14.96
C ALA A 21 -11.76 -19.63 -16.36
N ASN A 22 -10.73 -18.80 -16.49
CA ASN A 22 -10.31 -18.22 -17.77
C ASN A 22 -9.56 -19.21 -18.68
N ASN A 23 -9.19 -20.41 -18.19
CA ASN A 23 -8.51 -21.46 -18.98
C ASN A 23 -9.37 -21.95 -20.14
N ALA A 24 -10.63 -22.25 -19.86
CA ALA A 24 -11.54 -22.79 -20.86
C ALA A 24 -11.87 -21.79 -21.99
N HIS A 25 -11.68 -20.49 -21.77
CA HIS A 25 -11.94 -19.48 -22.80
C HIS A 25 -10.82 -19.39 -23.82
N ILE A 26 -9.55 -19.41 -23.38
CA ILE A 26 -8.39 -19.31 -24.28
C ILE A 26 -8.33 -20.50 -25.23
N ASP A 27 -8.67 -21.70 -24.75
CA ASP A 27 -8.71 -22.91 -25.58
C ASP A 27 -9.80 -22.84 -26.67
N LYS A 28 -10.82 -22.01 -26.48
CA LYS A 28 -11.98 -21.89 -27.38
C LYS A 28 -11.95 -20.64 -28.27
N CYS A 29 -11.22 -19.60 -27.88
CA CYS A 29 -11.17 -18.32 -28.58
C CYS A 29 -9.75 -18.06 -29.16
N PRO A 30 -9.55 -18.23 -30.49
CA PRO A 30 -8.23 -18.08 -31.10
C PRO A 30 -7.67 -16.64 -31.00
N GLU A 31 -8.55 -15.63 -30.95
CA GLU A 31 -8.14 -14.24 -30.78
C GLU A 31 -7.54 -13.99 -29.38
N CYS A 32 -8.20 -14.51 -28.33
CA CYS A 32 -7.67 -14.40 -26.97
C CYS A 32 -6.39 -15.22 -26.80
N ALA A 33 -6.29 -16.39 -27.44
CA ALA A 33 -5.07 -17.19 -27.47
C ALA A 33 -3.90 -16.45 -28.12
N ASN A 34 -4.12 -15.80 -29.27
CA ASN A 34 -3.08 -15.02 -29.93
C ASN A 34 -2.61 -13.83 -29.07
N ARG A 35 -3.54 -13.06 -28.49
CA ARG A 35 -3.21 -11.95 -27.58
C ARG A 35 -2.43 -12.44 -26.36
N TYR A 36 -2.79 -13.60 -25.81
CA TYR A 36 -2.10 -14.20 -24.68
C TYR A 36 -0.66 -14.64 -25.04
N LEU A 37 -0.47 -15.26 -26.20
CA LEU A 37 0.86 -15.64 -26.71
C LEU A 37 1.76 -14.42 -26.93
N GLU A 38 1.22 -13.28 -27.36
CA GLU A 38 1.99 -12.04 -27.45
C GLU A 38 2.49 -11.55 -26.09
N PHE A 39 1.66 -11.65 -25.04
CA PHE A 39 2.10 -11.31 -23.69
C PHE A 39 3.16 -12.27 -23.16
N GLU A 40 3.05 -13.57 -23.43
CA GLU A 40 4.08 -14.55 -23.07
C GLU A 40 5.42 -14.26 -23.76
N LYS A 41 5.39 -13.91 -25.06
CA LYS A 41 6.60 -13.52 -25.80
C LYS A 41 7.26 -12.29 -25.20
N ARG A 42 6.50 -11.21 -24.96
CA ARG A 42 7.03 -9.97 -24.34
C ARG A 42 7.62 -10.23 -22.95
N ARG A 43 6.97 -11.10 -22.16
CA ARG A 43 7.48 -11.52 -20.85
C ARG A 43 8.80 -12.29 -20.98
N ALA A 44 8.88 -13.24 -21.91
CA ALA A 44 10.11 -14.01 -22.15
C ALA A 44 11.27 -13.12 -22.61
N GLU A 45 11.00 -12.13 -23.47
CA GLU A 45 11.98 -11.13 -23.91
C GLU A 45 12.46 -10.28 -22.73
N THR A 46 11.54 -9.80 -21.90
CA THR A 46 11.89 -9.00 -20.70
C THR A 46 12.71 -9.82 -19.70
N ALA A 47 12.31 -11.07 -19.46
CA ALA A 47 13.02 -11.98 -18.56
C ALA A 47 14.43 -12.33 -19.08
N ARG A 48 14.60 -12.48 -20.40
CA ARG A 48 15.91 -12.73 -21.01
C ARG A 48 16.85 -11.53 -20.85
N ASN A 49 16.31 -10.31 -20.93
CA ASN A 49 17.10 -9.08 -20.78
C ASN A 49 17.45 -8.77 -19.32
N ALA A 50 16.70 -9.34 -18.36
CA ALA A 50 17.00 -9.26 -16.93
C ALA A 50 18.16 -10.21 -16.54
N SER A 51 19.34 -10.01 -17.13
CA SER A 51 20.58 -10.70 -16.73
C SER A 51 21.16 -10.10 -15.45
N ILE A 52 20.41 -10.19 -14.36
CA ILE A 52 20.92 -9.79 -13.05
C ILE A 52 21.87 -10.89 -12.57
N SER A 53 23.15 -10.55 -12.41
CA SER A 53 24.13 -11.52 -11.90
C SER A 53 23.78 -11.95 -10.48
N THR A 54 23.89 -13.24 -10.18
CA THR A 54 23.67 -13.76 -8.82
C THR A 54 24.61 -13.11 -7.80
N ALA A 55 25.80 -12.70 -8.25
CA ALA A 55 26.77 -11.94 -7.47
C ALA A 55 26.26 -10.53 -7.09
N SER A 56 25.56 -9.83 -7.99
CA SER A 56 24.98 -8.52 -7.67
C SER A 56 23.83 -8.65 -6.67
N LEU A 57 22.97 -9.67 -6.83
CA LEU A 57 21.92 -9.99 -5.86
C LEU A 57 22.47 -10.34 -4.48
N ALA A 58 23.53 -11.16 -4.42
CA ALA A 58 24.19 -11.47 -3.15
C ALA A 58 24.78 -10.22 -2.48
N THR A 59 25.36 -9.32 -3.28
CA THR A 59 25.90 -8.04 -2.78
C THR A 59 24.78 -7.13 -2.28
N GLN A 60 23.69 -7.01 -3.03
CA GLN A 60 22.51 -6.24 -2.63
C GLN A 60 21.87 -6.79 -1.36
N ARG A 61 21.75 -8.11 -1.24
CA ARG A 61 21.23 -8.78 -0.05
C ARG A 61 22.09 -8.50 1.18
N ARG A 62 23.42 -8.58 1.05
CA ARG A 62 24.35 -8.21 2.14
C ARG A 62 24.23 -6.73 2.52
N ALA A 63 24.10 -5.84 1.55
CA ALA A 63 23.92 -4.41 1.81
C ALA A 63 22.60 -4.11 2.55
N ILE A 64 21.52 -4.81 2.21
CA ILE A 64 20.23 -4.69 2.90
C ILE A 64 20.36 -5.17 4.35
N TYR A 65 20.92 -6.36 4.60
CA TYR A 65 21.10 -6.84 5.97
C TYR A 65 22.05 -5.96 6.79
N ALA A 66 23.15 -5.51 6.19
CA ALA A 66 24.04 -4.56 6.85
C ALA A 66 23.29 -3.29 7.28
N ARG A 67 22.34 -2.79 6.46
CA ARG A 67 21.52 -1.63 6.80
C ARG A 67 20.51 -1.90 7.92
N ILE A 68 19.95 -3.10 7.97
CA ILE A 68 19.00 -3.52 9.02
C ILE A 68 19.74 -3.70 10.35
N ASP A 69 20.93 -4.30 10.33
CA ASP A 69 21.77 -4.53 11.51
C ASP A 69 22.48 -3.25 11.98
N SER A 70 22.60 -2.24 11.11
CA SER A 70 23.08 -0.92 11.49
C SER A 70 22.08 -0.30 12.47
N ALA A 71 22.49 -0.12 13.73
CA ALA A 71 21.73 0.67 14.69
C ALA A 71 21.34 2.00 14.03
N PRO A 72 20.08 2.48 14.21
CA PRO A 72 19.63 3.70 13.56
C PRO A 72 20.60 4.82 13.91
N ASN A 73 21.29 5.35 12.89
CA ASN A 73 22.29 6.40 13.09
C ASN A 73 21.65 7.50 13.93
N ALA A 74 22.18 7.74 15.11
CA ALA A 74 21.60 8.68 16.07
C ALA A 74 21.45 10.09 15.47
N GLN A 75 22.27 10.43 14.46
CA GLN A 75 22.20 11.67 13.70
C GLN A 75 20.92 11.79 12.84
N THR A 76 20.39 10.70 12.29
CA THR A 76 19.12 10.72 11.53
C THR A 76 17.87 10.88 12.40
N ARG A 77 17.98 10.70 13.73
CA ARG A 77 16.84 10.92 14.65
C ARG A 77 16.42 12.38 14.76
N TRP A 78 17.35 13.32 14.51
CA TRP A 78 17.11 14.76 14.63
C TRP A 78 16.69 15.39 13.30
N ALA A 79 16.91 14.69 12.18
CA ALA A 79 16.50 15.14 10.86
C ALA A 79 15.01 15.53 10.77
N PRO A 80 14.04 14.73 11.27
CA PRO A 80 12.63 15.14 11.23
C PRO A 80 12.34 16.35 12.11
N ALA A 81 12.99 16.46 13.28
CA ALA A 81 12.82 17.60 14.17
C ALA A 81 13.37 18.90 13.54
N LEU A 82 14.54 18.82 12.89
CA LEU A 82 15.12 19.96 12.16
C LEU A 82 14.26 20.34 10.95
N ALA A 83 13.75 19.38 10.19
CA ALA A 83 12.85 19.65 9.07
C ALA A 83 11.56 20.34 9.51
N ALA A 84 10.94 19.87 10.60
CA ALA A 84 9.77 20.50 11.20
C ALA A 84 10.09 21.93 11.69
N GLY A 85 11.22 22.13 12.37
CA GLY A 85 11.68 23.45 12.79
C GLY A 85 11.90 24.41 11.61
N PHE A 86 12.46 23.91 10.50
CA PHE A 86 12.66 24.71 9.29
C PHE A 86 11.34 25.09 8.62
N LEU A 87 10.37 24.17 8.58
CA LEU A 87 9.03 24.44 8.04
C LEU A 87 8.28 25.46 8.91
N LEU A 88 8.40 25.37 10.24
CA LEU A 88 7.82 26.36 11.16
C LEU A 88 8.50 27.73 11.00
N ALA A 89 9.83 27.77 10.90
CA ALA A 89 10.57 29.02 10.70
C ALA A 89 10.23 29.66 9.34
N ALA A 90 10.15 28.86 8.27
CA ALA A 90 9.71 29.32 6.96
C ALA A 90 8.26 29.81 7.02
N GLY A 91 7.38 29.05 7.67
CA GLY A 91 6.01 29.45 7.96
C GLY A 91 5.95 30.82 8.60
N VAL A 92 6.61 31.03 9.75
CA VAL A 92 6.65 32.33 10.45
C VAL A 92 7.27 33.44 9.60
N PHE A 93 8.30 33.14 8.81
CA PHE A 93 8.97 34.14 7.96
C PHE A 93 8.07 34.62 6.81
N PHE A 94 7.37 33.68 6.15
CA PHE A 94 6.42 34.00 5.09
C PHE A 94 5.07 34.49 5.62
N TYR A 95 4.70 34.10 6.83
CA TYR A 95 3.52 34.55 7.57
C TYR A 95 3.85 35.78 8.44
N ARG A 96 4.73 36.67 7.94
CA ARG A 96 4.74 38.04 8.44
C ARG A 96 3.38 38.66 8.10
N PRO A 97 2.57 39.02 9.09
CA PRO A 97 1.25 39.55 8.82
C PRO A 97 1.38 40.96 8.23
N LEU A 98 0.64 41.22 7.15
CA LEU A 98 -0.01 42.52 6.97
C LEU A 98 -0.94 42.74 8.19
N THR A 99 -0.38 43.09 9.36
CA THR A 99 -1.18 43.51 10.51
C THR A 99 -1.63 44.94 10.29
N HIS A 100 -2.67 45.11 9.48
CA HIS A 100 -3.73 46.07 9.74
C HIS A 100 -4.94 45.60 8.93
N ILE A 101 -6.05 45.35 9.63
CA ILE A 101 -7.38 44.94 9.14
C ILE A 101 -7.59 43.42 9.18
N ALA A 102 -8.63 42.99 9.91
CA ALA A 102 -9.13 41.62 10.13
C ALA A 102 -8.44 40.80 11.26
N ASP A 103 -8.97 40.97 12.48
CA ASP A 103 -9.54 39.86 13.28
C ASP A 103 -9.47 40.12 14.78
N ARG A 104 -10.53 40.79 15.27
CA ARG A 104 -10.84 40.99 16.69
C ARG A 104 -11.67 39.83 17.27
N GLN A 105 -11.66 38.62 16.71
CA GLN A 105 -12.71 37.64 17.08
C GLN A 105 -12.31 36.17 17.25
N GLN A 106 -11.06 35.80 17.53
CA GLN A 106 -10.73 34.40 17.83
C GLN A 106 -9.85 34.17 19.07
N SER A 107 -9.80 35.10 20.02
CA SER A 107 -9.11 34.89 21.31
C SER A 107 -9.93 34.09 22.35
N ALA A 108 -10.83 33.19 21.94
CA ALA A 108 -11.72 32.48 22.88
C ALA A 108 -11.81 30.96 22.66
N VAL A 109 -10.83 30.32 22.00
CA VAL A 109 -10.80 28.85 21.82
C VAL A 109 -9.50 28.23 22.37
N HIS A 110 -8.89 28.90 23.36
CA HIS A 110 -7.79 28.34 24.16
C HIS A 110 -8.15 28.24 25.65
N ALA A 111 -9.44 28.16 25.97
CA ALA A 111 -9.88 27.85 27.32
C ALA A 111 -9.85 26.32 27.51
N GLU A 112 -8.82 25.86 28.23
CA GLU A 112 -8.77 24.60 28.97
C GLU A 112 -9.05 23.31 28.18
N ILE A 113 -8.01 22.78 27.54
CA ILE A 113 -7.94 21.33 27.33
C ILE A 113 -7.70 20.73 28.72
N SER A 114 -8.76 20.18 29.32
CA SER A 114 -8.72 19.46 30.60
C SER A 114 -8.05 18.09 30.41
N ASP A 115 -7.27 17.64 31.39
CA ASP A 115 -6.60 16.33 31.36
C ASP A 115 -7.58 15.18 31.09
N ASP A 116 -8.84 15.30 31.52
CA ASP A 116 -9.91 14.33 31.21
C ASP A 116 -10.19 14.18 29.70
N GLN A 117 -10.12 15.27 28.93
CA GLN A 117 -10.24 15.19 27.47
C GLN A 117 -9.04 14.47 26.86
N LEU A 118 -7.83 14.76 27.35
CA LEU A 118 -6.62 14.12 26.86
C LEU A 118 -6.63 12.61 27.13
N PHE A 119 -7.10 12.19 28.32
CA PHE A 119 -7.25 10.75 28.64
C PHE A 119 -8.31 10.07 27.78
N SER A 120 -9.43 10.73 27.49
CA SER A 120 -10.44 10.18 26.57
C SER A 120 -9.92 10.03 25.13
N GLU A 121 -9.09 10.96 24.68
CA GLU A 121 -8.48 10.91 23.35
C GLU A 121 -7.47 9.76 23.24
N VAL A 122 -6.61 9.59 24.26
CA VAL A 122 -5.66 8.48 24.31
C VAL A 122 -6.37 7.12 24.35
N TYR A 123 -7.44 6.98 25.13
CA TYR A 123 -8.25 5.76 25.16
C TYR A 123 -8.93 5.47 23.82
N SER A 124 -9.37 6.50 23.10
CA SER A 124 -9.98 6.34 21.77
C SER A 124 -8.98 5.86 20.70
N ILE A 125 -7.69 6.17 20.87
CA ILE A 125 -6.62 5.70 19.99
C ILE A 125 -6.27 4.24 20.33
N GLU A 126 -6.26 3.86 21.61
CA GLU A 126 -6.00 2.49 22.04
C GLU A 126 -7.12 1.51 21.63
N ASP A 127 -8.38 1.96 21.64
CA ASP A 127 -9.52 1.15 21.20
C ASP A 127 -9.51 0.86 19.67
N SER A 128 -8.70 1.60 18.90
CA SER A 128 -8.39 1.26 17.50
C SER A 128 -7.28 0.19 17.41
N ALA A 129 -7.51 -0.95 18.06
CA ALA A 129 -6.53 -2.03 18.23
C ALA A 129 -6.16 -2.78 16.92
N GLU A 130 -6.79 -2.47 15.79
CA GLU A 130 -6.35 -2.99 14.50
C GLU A 130 -5.61 -1.91 13.71
N PRO A 131 -4.26 -2.00 13.59
CA PRO A 131 -3.55 -1.15 12.66
C PRO A 131 -4.14 -1.38 11.27
N ARG A 132 -4.62 -0.31 10.60
CA ARG A 132 -5.14 -0.35 9.21
C ARG A 132 -4.23 -1.08 8.22
N ALA A 133 -2.94 -1.23 8.55
CA ALA A 133 -1.97 -2.01 7.80
C ALA A 133 -2.23 -3.54 7.79
N ALA A 134 -3.07 -4.06 8.69
CA ALA A 134 -3.46 -5.48 8.74
C ALA A 134 -4.70 -5.80 7.88
N ALA A 135 -5.46 -4.79 7.45
CA ALA A 135 -6.65 -4.97 6.60
C ALA A 135 -6.39 -5.78 5.30
N PRO A 136 -5.24 -5.62 4.60
CA PRO A 136 -4.93 -6.45 3.43
C PRO A 136 -4.68 -7.93 3.76
N ILE A 137 -4.26 -8.24 5.00
CA ILE A 137 -3.93 -9.60 5.43
C ILE A 137 -5.21 -10.38 5.76
N GLN A 138 -6.21 -9.75 6.37
CA GLN A 138 -7.50 -10.38 6.67
C GLN A 138 -8.24 -10.84 5.39
N GLY A 139 -8.15 -10.06 4.30
CA GLY A 139 -8.72 -10.43 3.00
C GLY A 139 -8.15 -11.71 2.37
N LEU A 140 -7.00 -12.20 2.85
CA LEU A 140 -6.42 -13.48 2.39
C LEU A 140 -7.05 -14.70 3.07
N PHE A 141 -7.73 -14.53 4.21
CA PHE A 141 -8.25 -15.64 5.02
C PHE A 141 -9.78 -15.77 5.00
N GLU A 142 -10.51 -14.71 4.64
CA GLU A 142 -12.00 -14.73 4.53
C GLU A 142 -12.51 -15.61 3.36
N ALA A 143 -11.65 -15.98 2.41
CA ALA A 143 -12.03 -16.69 1.19
C ALA A 143 -12.35 -18.19 1.35
N THR A 144 -12.57 -18.69 2.57
CA THR A 144 -12.86 -20.13 2.77
C THR A 144 -13.86 -20.39 3.89
N ALA A 145 -15.03 -19.76 3.83
CA ALA A 145 -16.21 -20.33 4.48
C ALA A 145 -16.83 -21.35 3.50
N PRO A 146 -16.76 -22.67 3.77
CA PRO A 146 -17.52 -23.63 2.99
C PRO A 146 -19.01 -23.39 3.22
N GLU A 147 -19.76 -23.12 2.14
CA GLU A 147 -21.21 -23.21 2.16
C GLU A 147 -21.64 -24.58 2.70
N PRO A 148 -22.51 -24.66 3.72
CA PRO A 148 -23.17 -25.91 4.05
C PRO A 148 -24.14 -26.26 2.91
N ALA A 149 -23.84 -27.38 2.26
CA ALA A 149 -24.63 -27.97 1.19
C ALA A 149 -26.11 -28.16 1.59
N GLU A 150 -26.97 -27.87 0.61
CA GLU A 150 -28.40 -28.20 0.60
C GLU A 150 -28.70 -29.61 1.12
N GLY A 151 -29.49 -29.68 2.20
CA GLY A 151 -30.17 -30.88 2.65
C GLY A 151 -31.58 -30.95 2.09
N SER A 152 -31.71 -31.30 0.81
CA SER A 152 -32.96 -31.81 0.22
C SER A 152 -33.15 -33.27 0.62
N ARG A 153 -34.19 -33.58 1.41
CA ARG A 153 -34.81 -34.92 1.44
C ARG A 153 -36.20 -34.93 2.11
N ASN A 154 -37.17 -35.29 1.27
CA ASN A 154 -38.54 -35.79 1.47
C ASN A 154 -39.61 -34.85 2.03
#